data_AF-A0AAD5VKC8-F1
#
_entry.id   AF-A0AAD5VKC8-F1
#
_cell.length_a   1.000
_cell.length_b   1.000
_cell.length_c   1.000
_cell.angle_alpha   90.00
_cell.angle_beta   90.00
_cell.angle_gamma   90.00
#
_symmetry.space_group_name_H-M   'P 1'
#
loop_
_entity.id
_entity.type
_entity.pdbx_description
1 polymer ?
#
loop_
_entity_poly.entity_id
_entity_poly.type
_entity_poly.pdbx_seq_one_letter_code
_entity_poly.pdbx_strand_id
1 'polypeptide(L)'
;MLLQLRLGVSRRDLAARAFLLTNPFSASPKATTRSISANGTGANKSTTSELQDEEYKPRRNVTNAWIEFQSDFKGEPKSASAHWRAMTAEEKEPYARRAEEKRKRLHEDRRKWLENYGSNLTWEIPPYASLSGWSMFVKESLSRPSPALAAKWKALSENDRQAYETRAATEKELRSKAYLEWIDATNRNNNGRALELLNAQRKEALNKKNNIKFRTKKLDPEFKKPWSAYIRFYRDYLAEHPEARPPPRDCALSWHSLPEDRKQAYRDAAAAEMKVWSVKYAAFKSQQLPQ
;
A
#
# COMPACT_ATOMS: atom_id res chain seq x y z
N MET A 1 45.06 -9.78 23.24
CA MET A 1 45.00 -9.75 21.76
C MET A 1 43.57 -9.43 21.35
N LEU A 2 43.31 -8.16 21.00
CA LEU A 2 42.00 -7.67 20.56
C LEU A 2 41.98 -7.58 19.03
N LEU A 3 41.14 -8.38 18.38
CA LEU A 3 40.93 -8.34 16.93
C LEU A 3 39.86 -7.28 16.59
N GLN A 4 40.32 -6.15 16.05
CA GLN A 4 39.47 -5.18 15.36
C GLN A 4 39.13 -5.68 13.96
N LEU A 5 37.86 -5.98 13.68
CA LEU A 5 37.35 -6.17 12.32
C LEU A 5 36.97 -4.81 11.72
N ARG A 6 37.84 -4.30 10.85
CA ARG A 6 37.54 -3.19 9.93
C ARG A 6 36.62 -3.69 8.81
N LEU A 7 35.33 -3.38 8.90
CA LEU A 7 34.45 -3.37 7.71
C LEU A 7 34.40 -1.93 7.18
N GLY A 8 35.18 -1.67 6.13
CA GLY A 8 35.30 -0.38 5.46
C GLY A 8 34.09 -0.05 4.58
N VAL A 9 32.87 -0.04 5.14
CA VAL A 9 31.70 0.49 4.44
C VAL A 9 31.39 1.87 5.02
N SER A 10 31.59 2.90 4.21
CA SER A 10 31.28 4.28 4.58
C SER A 10 29.79 4.41 4.93
N ARG A 11 29.47 5.05 6.07
CA ARG A 11 28.07 5.37 6.44
C ARG A 11 27.34 6.15 5.35
N ARG A 12 28.06 6.86 4.47
CA ARG A 12 27.48 7.57 3.31
C ARG A 12 26.99 6.63 2.21
N ASP A 13 27.65 5.49 1.99
CA ASP A 13 27.21 4.49 0.98
C ASP A 13 25.97 3.72 1.43
N LEU A 14 25.85 3.43 2.73
CA LEU A 14 24.65 2.84 3.30
C LEU A 14 23.44 3.79 3.24
N ALA A 15 23.66 5.09 3.45
CA ALA A 15 22.62 6.11 3.33
C ALA A 15 22.17 6.34 1.86
N ALA A 16 23.10 6.36 0.90
CA ALA A 16 22.78 6.50 -0.52
C ALA A 16 21.99 5.30 -1.07
N ARG A 17 22.30 4.07 -0.61
CA ARG A 17 21.54 2.86 -0.95
C ARG A 17 20.14 2.82 -0.31
N ALA A 18 19.97 3.34 0.91
CA ALA A 18 18.67 3.44 1.55
C ALA A 18 17.76 4.50 0.89
N PHE A 19 18.33 5.58 0.35
CA PHE A 19 17.60 6.66 -0.32
C PHE A 19 16.98 6.24 -1.67
N LEU A 20 17.66 5.37 -2.44
CA LEU A 20 17.13 4.83 -3.70
C LEU A 20 15.94 3.86 -3.51
N LEU A 21 15.73 3.33 -2.30
CA LEU A 21 14.66 2.38 -1.98
C LEU A 21 13.40 3.02 -1.35
N THR A 22 13.44 4.33 -1.05
CA THR A 22 12.44 4.99 -0.18
C THR A 22 11.54 6.04 -0.85
N ASN A 23 11.67 6.31 -2.16
CA ASN A 23 10.75 7.22 -2.87
C ASN A 23 9.70 6.49 -3.73
N PRO A 24 8.46 7.04 -3.83
CA PRO A 24 7.23 6.26 -3.81
C PRO A 24 6.49 6.33 -5.14
N PHE A 25 6.34 5.20 -5.85
CA PHE A 25 5.34 5.10 -6.90
C PHE A 25 4.03 4.59 -6.33
N SER A 26 3.13 5.54 -6.10
CA SER A 26 1.68 5.33 -6.00
C SER A 26 1.17 4.83 -7.36
N ALA A 27 1.07 3.52 -7.52
CA ALA A 27 0.17 2.90 -8.49
C ALA A 27 -0.72 1.92 -7.72
N SER A 28 -1.99 2.31 -7.55
CA SER A 28 -3.01 1.47 -6.95
C SER A 28 -3.21 0.22 -7.81
N PRO A 29 -3.10 -1.01 -7.27
CA PRO A 29 -3.50 -2.18 -8.03
C PRO A 29 -5.03 -2.19 -8.16
N LYS A 30 -5.53 -2.14 -9.40
CA LYS A 30 -6.92 -2.48 -9.69
C LYS A 30 -7.08 -3.98 -9.44
N ALA A 31 -7.87 -4.33 -8.44
CA ALA A 31 -8.28 -5.71 -8.20
C ALA A 31 -9.26 -6.11 -9.32
N THR A 32 -8.77 -6.89 -10.30
CA THR A 32 -9.62 -7.64 -11.22
C THR A 32 -10.18 -8.83 -10.45
N THR A 33 -11.40 -8.70 -9.94
CA THR A 33 -12.17 -9.86 -9.46
C THR A 33 -12.88 -10.45 -10.68
N ARG A 34 -12.32 -11.50 -11.26
CA ARG A 34 -13.09 -12.40 -12.13
C ARG A 34 -13.94 -13.29 -11.23
N SER A 35 -15.26 -13.12 -11.31
CA SER A 35 -16.22 -14.08 -10.76
C SER A 35 -16.15 -15.36 -11.59
N ILE A 36 -15.69 -16.46 -10.99
CA ILE A 36 -15.80 -17.79 -11.56
C ILE A 36 -17.20 -18.29 -11.22
N SER A 37 -18.07 -18.31 -12.23
CA SER A 37 -19.33 -19.05 -12.20
C SER A 37 -19.02 -20.53 -12.44
N ALA A 38 -19.38 -21.39 -11.50
CA ALA A 38 -19.31 -22.83 -11.66
C ALA A 38 -20.49 -23.29 -12.53
N ASN A 39 -20.18 -23.99 -13.63
CA ASN A 39 -21.00 -25.08 -14.16
C ASN A 39 -20.22 -25.83 -15.27
N GLY A 40 -20.06 -27.13 -15.06
CA GLY A 40 -20.19 -28.13 -16.13
C GLY A 40 -19.02 -28.39 -17.09
N THR A 41 -18.29 -29.46 -16.78
CA THR A 41 -17.97 -30.56 -17.72
C THR A 41 -16.96 -30.34 -18.86
N GLY A 42 -15.79 -30.96 -18.70
CA GLY A 42 -15.16 -31.78 -19.73
C GLY A 42 -14.39 -31.08 -20.86
N ALA A 43 -13.06 -31.18 -20.81
CA ALA A 43 -12.16 -31.58 -21.90
C ALA A 43 -10.79 -30.93 -21.73
N ASN A 44 -9.77 -31.77 -21.52
CA ASN A 44 -8.37 -31.41 -21.53
C ASN A 44 -7.99 -30.77 -22.87
N LYS A 45 -7.48 -29.54 -22.83
CA LYS A 45 -6.63 -28.98 -23.88
C LYS A 45 -5.35 -28.44 -23.25
N SER A 46 -4.31 -29.27 -23.28
CA SER A 46 -2.93 -28.81 -23.17
C SER A 46 -2.70 -27.75 -24.24
N THR A 47 -2.60 -26.49 -23.82
CA THR A 47 -2.22 -25.39 -24.71
C THR A 47 -0.85 -24.93 -24.26
N THR A 48 0.16 -25.45 -24.94
CA THR A 48 1.52 -24.90 -24.93
C THR A 48 1.43 -23.50 -25.53
N SER A 49 1.25 -22.50 -24.67
CA SER A 49 1.22 -21.09 -25.08
C SER A 49 2.66 -20.62 -25.25
N GLU A 50 3.14 -20.79 -26.48
CA GLU A 50 4.29 -20.10 -27.06
C GLU A 50 4.16 -18.59 -26.76
N LEU A 51 5.03 -18.09 -25.88
CA LEU A 51 5.14 -16.67 -25.55
C LEU A 51 5.72 -15.97 -26.78
N GLN A 52 4.84 -15.49 -27.66
CA GLN A 52 5.23 -14.49 -28.64
C GLN A 52 5.61 -13.22 -27.89
N ASP A 53 6.85 -12.78 -28.13
CA ASP A 53 7.40 -11.49 -27.74
C ASP A 53 6.56 -10.36 -28.35
N GLU A 54 5.46 -10.01 -27.69
CA GLU A 54 4.76 -8.76 -27.92
C GLU A 54 5.73 -7.62 -27.59
N GLU A 55 6.25 -7.00 -28.66
CA GLU A 55 7.12 -5.84 -28.65
C GLU A 55 6.55 -4.76 -27.74
N TYR A 56 7.09 -4.70 -26.51
CA TYR A 56 6.70 -3.72 -25.50
C TYR A 56 7.00 -2.32 -26.02
N LYS A 57 6.00 -1.65 -26.61
CA LYS A 57 6.07 -0.23 -26.93
C LYS A 57 6.07 0.55 -25.62
N PRO A 58 7.21 1.14 -25.18
CA PRO A 58 7.24 1.87 -23.94
C PRO A 58 6.38 3.10 -24.14
N ARG A 59 5.24 3.18 -23.42
CA ARG A 59 4.63 4.48 -23.16
C ARG A 59 5.73 5.32 -22.53
N ARG A 60 6.21 6.36 -23.24
CA ARG A 60 7.21 7.31 -22.73
C ARG A 60 6.71 7.77 -21.37
N ASN A 61 7.29 7.24 -20.30
CA ASN A 61 6.90 7.54 -18.93
C ASN A 61 7.43 8.94 -18.60
N VAL A 62 6.70 9.96 -19.05
CA VAL A 62 7.01 11.39 -18.87
C VAL A 62 7.31 11.70 -17.39
N THR A 63 6.70 10.95 -16.47
CA THR A 63 6.89 11.08 -15.02
C THR A 63 8.32 10.76 -14.55
N ASN A 64 9.02 9.80 -15.18
CA ASN A 64 10.38 9.43 -14.75
C ASN A 64 11.43 10.36 -15.37
N ALA A 65 11.23 10.78 -16.62
CA ALA A 65 12.08 11.77 -17.28
C ALA A 65 12.00 13.13 -16.56
N TRP A 66 10.80 13.51 -16.10
CA TRP A 66 10.60 14.69 -15.26
C TRP A 66 11.38 14.62 -13.94
N ILE A 67 11.47 13.47 -13.29
CA ILE A 67 12.22 13.30 -12.04
C ILE A 67 13.72 13.50 -12.27
N GLU A 68 14.27 12.94 -13.34
CA GLU A 68 15.70 13.14 -13.68
C GLU A 68 15.97 14.61 -14.01
N PHE A 69 15.08 15.29 -14.74
CA PHE A 69 15.18 16.74 -14.97
C PHE A 69 15.12 17.54 -13.69
N GLN A 70 14.15 17.24 -12.83
CA GLN A 70 13.97 17.93 -11.55
C GLN A 70 15.21 17.76 -10.65
N SER A 71 15.88 16.61 -10.71
CA SER A 71 17.11 16.37 -9.96
C SER A 71 18.28 17.23 -10.44
N ASP A 72 18.36 17.53 -11.73
CA ASP A 72 19.44 18.35 -12.32
C ASP A 72 19.13 19.85 -12.28
N PHE A 73 17.84 20.20 -12.16
CA PHE A 73 17.40 21.59 -12.16
C PHE A 73 17.78 22.29 -10.85
N LYS A 74 18.61 23.34 -10.96
CA LYS A 74 19.15 24.09 -9.81
C LYS A 74 18.28 25.27 -9.35
N GLY A 75 17.12 25.50 -9.98
CA GLY A 75 16.22 26.60 -9.65
C GLY A 75 15.12 26.23 -8.64
N GLU A 76 14.19 27.16 -8.39
CA GLU A 76 13.04 26.89 -7.52
C GLU A 76 12.16 25.75 -8.07
N PRO A 77 11.61 24.87 -7.20
CA PRO A 77 10.76 23.77 -7.64
C PRO A 77 9.55 24.18 -8.49
N LYS A 78 9.02 25.39 -8.28
CA LYS A 78 7.89 25.93 -9.05
C LYS A 78 8.29 26.31 -10.47
N SER A 79 9.50 26.82 -10.70
CA SER A 79 9.98 27.20 -12.04
C SER A 79 10.43 25.99 -12.86
N ALA A 80 10.84 24.89 -12.21
CA ALA A 80 11.18 23.63 -12.88
C ALA A 80 10.03 23.11 -13.77
N SER A 81 8.79 23.14 -13.26
CA SER A 81 7.63 22.59 -13.99
C SER A 81 7.27 23.43 -15.22
N ALA A 82 7.38 24.75 -15.12
CA ALA A 82 7.19 25.65 -16.25
C ALA A 82 8.27 25.42 -17.31
N HIS A 83 9.53 25.31 -16.89
CA HIS A 83 10.65 25.05 -17.79
C HIS A 83 10.50 23.72 -18.53
N TRP A 84 10.15 22.64 -17.82
CA TRP A 84 9.89 21.34 -18.44
C TRP A 84 8.72 21.36 -19.43
N ARG A 85 7.66 22.12 -19.16
CA ARG A 85 6.55 22.25 -20.13
C ARG A 85 6.99 23.00 -21.38
N ALA A 86 7.86 24.01 -21.24
CA ALA A 86 8.39 24.80 -22.34
C ALA A 86 9.43 24.04 -23.19
N MET A 87 10.13 23.06 -22.61
CA MET A 87 11.10 22.24 -23.35
C MET A 87 10.46 21.44 -24.49
N THR A 88 11.16 21.39 -25.61
CA THR A 88 10.86 20.58 -26.78
C THR A 88 11.03 19.08 -26.49
N ALA A 89 10.57 18.22 -27.40
CA ALA A 89 10.76 16.78 -27.27
C ALA A 89 12.25 16.38 -27.31
N GLU A 90 13.04 17.07 -28.12
CA GLU A 90 14.49 16.83 -28.28
C GLU A 90 15.25 17.16 -26.99
N GLU A 91 14.90 18.27 -26.33
CA GLU A 91 15.50 18.65 -25.04
C GLU A 91 15.11 17.69 -23.91
N LYS A 92 13.95 17.03 -24.01
CA LYS A 92 13.47 16.03 -23.04
C LYS A 92 14.10 14.65 -23.24
N GLU A 93 14.56 14.35 -24.46
CA GLU A 93 15.13 13.06 -24.84
C GLU A 93 16.30 12.59 -23.94
N PRO A 94 17.30 13.42 -23.57
CA PRO A 94 18.38 12.97 -22.68
C PRO A 94 17.88 12.55 -21.29
N TYR A 95 16.83 13.19 -20.78
CA TYR A 95 16.21 12.82 -19.50
C TYR A 95 15.39 11.54 -19.64
N ALA A 96 14.70 11.36 -20.76
CA ALA A 96 13.98 10.12 -21.07
C ALA A 96 14.93 8.92 -21.17
N ARG A 97 16.07 9.08 -21.85
CA ARG A 97 17.12 8.05 -21.98
C ARG A 97 17.69 7.64 -20.62
N ARG A 98 18.07 8.61 -19.78
CA ARG A 98 18.58 8.33 -18.42
C ARG A 98 17.53 7.64 -17.56
N ALA A 99 16.27 8.07 -17.63
CA ALA A 99 15.17 7.41 -16.92
C ALA A 99 14.98 5.96 -17.37
N GLU A 100 15.13 5.69 -18.68
CA GLU A 100 15.05 4.33 -19.22
C GLU A 100 16.25 3.47 -18.79
N GLU A 101 17.47 3.99 -18.87
CA GLU A 101 18.68 3.29 -18.42
C GLU A 101 18.62 2.94 -16.93
N LYS A 102 18.20 3.89 -16.08
CA LYS A 102 18.02 3.66 -14.65
C LYS A 102 16.97 2.59 -14.38
N ARG A 103 15.90 2.56 -15.18
CA ARG A 103 14.88 1.50 -15.12
C ARG A 103 15.45 0.15 -15.52
N LYS A 104 16.21 0.08 -16.63
CA LYS A 104 16.90 -1.15 -17.08
C LYS A 104 17.84 -1.66 -15.99
N ARG A 105 18.67 -0.78 -15.42
CA ARG A 105 19.55 -1.11 -14.28
C ARG A 105 18.76 -1.61 -13.07
N LEU A 106 17.65 -0.97 -12.71
CA LEU A 106 16.83 -1.43 -11.59
C LEU A 106 16.18 -2.80 -11.85
N HIS A 107 15.75 -3.08 -13.08
CA HIS A 107 15.26 -4.41 -13.45
C HIS A 107 16.38 -5.46 -13.43
N GLU A 108 17.57 -5.11 -13.94
CA GLU A 108 18.76 -5.95 -13.91
C GLU A 108 19.18 -6.27 -12.47
N ASP A 109 19.29 -5.24 -11.62
CA ASP A 109 19.63 -5.38 -10.20
C ASP A 109 18.58 -6.20 -9.47
N ARG A 110 17.29 -5.99 -9.76
CA ARG A 110 16.20 -6.80 -9.21
C ARG A 110 16.28 -8.25 -9.69
N ARG A 111 16.59 -8.49 -10.97
CA ARG A 111 16.77 -9.83 -11.54
C ARG A 111 17.95 -10.54 -10.89
N LYS A 112 19.13 -9.91 -10.84
CA LYS A 112 20.32 -10.41 -10.15
C LYS A 112 20.06 -10.67 -8.66
N TRP A 113 19.29 -9.79 -8.02
CA TRP A 113 18.88 -9.99 -6.63
C TRP A 113 17.96 -11.21 -6.50
N LEU A 114 17.00 -11.41 -7.40
CA LEU A 114 16.14 -12.60 -7.40
C LEU A 114 16.90 -13.89 -7.77
N GLU A 115 17.90 -13.84 -8.64
CA GLU A 115 18.75 -14.99 -8.97
C GLU A 115 19.65 -15.36 -7.79
N ASN A 116 20.27 -14.37 -7.13
CA ASN A 116 21.19 -14.60 -6.02
C ASN A 116 20.48 -14.89 -4.70
N TYR A 117 19.30 -14.31 -4.48
CA TYR A 117 18.59 -14.35 -3.20
C TYR A 117 17.14 -14.81 -3.31
N GLY A 118 16.50 -14.74 -4.48
CA GLY A 118 15.07 -15.03 -4.64
C GLY A 118 14.71 -16.52 -4.59
N SER A 119 15.64 -17.42 -4.92
CA SER A 119 15.47 -18.87 -4.74
C SER A 119 15.64 -19.32 -3.28
N ASN A 120 16.41 -18.57 -2.49
CA ASN A 120 16.62 -18.81 -1.05
C ASN A 120 15.77 -17.88 -0.16
N LEU A 121 15.06 -16.91 -0.73
CA LEU A 121 13.92 -16.26 -0.09
C LEU A 121 12.73 -17.19 -0.23
N THR A 122 12.81 -18.36 0.42
CA THR A 122 11.58 -18.85 1.02
C THR A 122 11.14 -17.71 1.93
N TRP A 123 10.00 -17.11 1.62
CA TRP A 123 9.33 -16.20 2.54
C TRP A 123 8.84 -17.08 3.70
N GLU A 124 9.78 -17.65 4.45
CA GLU A 124 9.55 -18.30 5.71
C GLU A 124 9.05 -17.19 6.60
N ILE A 125 7.73 -17.06 6.57
CA ILE A 125 6.97 -16.23 7.47
C ILE A 125 7.58 -16.51 8.84
N PRO A 126 8.14 -15.48 9.53
CA PRO A 126 8.77 -15.71 10.82
C PRO A 126 7.79 -16.52 11.66
N PRO A 127 8.26 -17.59 12.33
CA PRO A 127 7.38 -18.49 13.06
C PRO A 127 6.43 -17.65 13.93
N TYR A 128 5.14 -17.70 13.60
CA TYR A 128 4.13 -16.79 14.14
C TYR A 128 4.19 -16.75 15.68
N ALA A 129 3.76 -15.63 16.27
CA ALA A 129 3.58 -15.51 17.72
C ALA A 129 2.83 -16.74 18.28
N SER A 130 3.36 -17.28 19.38
CA SER A 130 2.79 -18.44 20.07
C SER A 130 1.31 -18.21 20.40
N LEU A 131 0.49 -19.24 20.24
CA LEU A 131 -0.92 -19.19 20.60
C LEU A 131 -1.04 -19.17 22.13
N SER A 132 -1.98 -18.39 22.66
CA SER A 132 -2.40 -18.52 24.07
C SER A 132 -3.23 -19.79 24.27
N GLY A 133 -3.46 -20.22 25.51
CA GLY A 133 -4.36 -21.35 25.81
C GLY A 133 -5.75 -21.18 25.19
N TRP A 134 -6.33 -19.99 25.30
CA TRP A 134 -7.58 -19.63 24.60
C TRP A 134 -7.45 -19.73 23.08
N SER A 135 -6.36 -19.23 22.49
CA SER A 135 -6.16 -19.29 21.04
C SER A 135 -5.99 -20.73 20.54
N MET A 136 -5.38 -21.61 21.34
CA MET A 136 -5.29 -23.05 21.07
C MET A 136 -6.68 -23.69 21.07
N PHE A 137 -7.48 -23.41 22.09
CA PHE A 137 -8.86 -23.89 22.16
C PHE A 137 -9.71 -23.41 20.98
N VAL A 138 -9.63 -22.12 20.62
CA VAL A 138 -10.33 -21.57 19.45
C VAL A 138 -9.88 -22.28 18.16
N LYS A 139 -8.56 -22.46 17.99
CA LYS A 139 -8.00 -23.14 16.83
C LYS A 139 -8.51 -24.59 16.72
N GLU A 140 -8.53 -25.33 17.82
CA GLU A 140 -9.04 -26.71 17.85
C GLU A 140 -10.54 -26.80 17.59
N SER A 141 -11.31 -25.80 18.03
CA SER A 141 -12.74 -25.74 17.74
C SER A 141 -13.07 -25.46 16.26
N LEU A 142 -12.05 -25.22 15.43
CA LEU A 142 -12.15 -24.85 14.00
C LEU A 142 -13.15 -23.70 13.73
N SER A 143 -13.40 -22.88 14.75
CA SER A 143 -14.46 -21.88 14.75
C SER A 143 -13.86 -20.49 14.89
N ARG A 144 -14.55 -19.49 14.33
CA ARG A 144 -14.18 -18.09 14.55
C ARG A 144 -14.41 -17.72 16.02
N PRO A 145 -13.58 -16.82 16.60
CA PRO A 145 -13.83 -16.30 17.94
C PRO A 145 -15.24 -15.71 18.02
N SER A 146 -16.05 -16.23 18.93
CA SER A 146 -17.43 -15.79 19.14
C SER A 146 -17.78 -15.76 20.64
N PRO A 147 -18.79 -14.97 21.06
CA PRO A 147 -19.22 -14.94 22.45
C PRO A 147 -19.63 -16.32 22.99
N ALA A 148 -20.27 -17.14 22.16
CA ALA A 148 -20.66 -18.51 22.52
C ALA A 148 -19.44 -19.39 22.79
N LEU A 149 -18.38 -19.27 21.98
CA LEU A 149 -17.14 -20.02 22.19
C LEU A 149 -16.38 -19.54 23.43
N ALA A 150 -16.42 -18.24 23.72
CA ALA A 150 -15.85 -17.68 24.95
C ALA A 150 -16.59 -18.16 26.20
N ALA A 151 -17.92 -18.31 26.13
CA ALA A 151 -18.71 -18.92 27.20
C ALA A 151 -18.34 -20.40 27.38
N LYS A 152 -18.16 -21.16 26.30
CA LYS A 152 -17.68 -22.56 26.37
C LYS A 152 -16.30 -22.66 27.04
N TRP A 153 -15.37 -21.78 26.71
CA TRP A 153 -14.06 -21.72 27.37
C TRP A 153 -14.15 -21.41 28.85
N LYS A 154 -15.01 -20.45 29.23
CA LYS A 154 -15.25 -20.13 30.65
C LYS A 154 -15.92 -21.27 31.42
N ALA A 155 -16.71 -22.09 30.73
CA ALA A 155 -17.37 -23.26 31.31
C ALA A 155 -16.44 -24.48 31.45
N LEU A 156 -15.25 -24.46 30.84
CA LEU A 156 -14.26 -25.52 31.03
C LEU A 156 -13.76 -25.56 32.48
N SER A 157 -13.48 -26.76 32.95
CA SER A 157 -12.83 -26.96 34.24
C SER A 157 -11.45 -26.29 34.25
N GLU A 158 -10.94 -25.97 35.44
CA GLU A 158 -9.58 -25.41 35.57
C GLU A 158 -8.53 -26.39 35.03
N ASN A 159 -8.71 -27.69 35.25
CA ASN A 159 -7.81 -28.72 34.73
C ASN A 159 -7.76 -28.73 33.20
N ASP A 160 -8.91 -28.61 32.54
CA ASP A 160 -8.96 -28.56 31.07
C ASP A 160 -8.30 -27.29 30.54
N ARG A 161 -8.57 -26.13 31.18
CA ARG A 161 -7.93 -24.86 30.80
C ARG A 161 -6.41 -24.93 31.00
N GLN A 162 -5.94 -25.49 32.10
CA GLN A 162 -4.52 -25.69 32.38
C GLN A 162 -3.86 -26.56 31.31
N ALA A 163 -4.53 -27.61 30.83
CA ALA A 163 -4.01 -28.46 29.75
C ALA A 163 -3.80 -27.68 28.43
N TYR A 164 -4.67 -26.72 28.12
CA TYR A 164 -4.47 -25.82 26.99
C TYR A 164 -3.33 -24.84 27.22
N GLU A 165 -3.17 -24.32 28.43
CA GLU A 165 -2.08 -23.40 28.78
C GLU A 165 -0.71 -24.08 28.74
N THR A 166 -0.59 -25.31 29.27
CA THR A 166 0.65 -26.09 29.19
C THR A 166 1.04 -26.36 27.74
N ARG A 167 0.07 -26.76 26.89
CA ARG A 167 0.31 -26.96 25.45
C ARG A 167 0.71 -25.66 24.73
N ALA A 168 0.08 -24.55 25.08
CA ALA A 168 0.45 -23.24 24.57
C ALA A 168 1.88 -22.83 24.99
N ALA A 169 2.28 -23.14 26.23
CA ALA A 169 3.62 -22.86 26.74
C ALA A 169 4.70 -23.69 26.02
N THR A 170 4.48 -24.99 25.82
CA THR A 170 5.43 -25.84 25.08
C THR A 170 5.55 -25.43 23.62
N GLU A 171 4.43 -25.09 22.96
CA GLU A 171 4.47 -24.56 21.59
C GLU A 171 5.19 -23.20 21.53
N LYS A 172 5.04 -22.35 22.55
CA LYS A 172 5.76 -21.09 22.66
C LYS A 172 7.27 -21.29 22.74
N GLU A 173 7.74 -22.23 23.54
CA GLU A 173 9.18 -22.53 23.64
C GLU A 173 9.75 -23.06 22.33
N LEU A 174 9.07 -24.03 21.70
CA LEU A 174 9.47 -24.58 20.40
C LEU A 174 9.55 -23.48 19.33
N ARG A 175 8.53 -22.61 19.26
CA ARG A 175 8.50 -21.50 18.32
C ARG A 175 9.55 -20.44 18.63
N SER A 176 9.80 -20.15 19.91
CA SER A 176 10.86 -19.21 20.31
C SER A 176 12.23 -19.72 19.86
N LYS A 177 12.50 -21.01 20.02
CA LYS A 177 13.73 -21.64 19.53
C LYS A 177 13.85 -21.54 18.01
N ALA A 178 12.79 -21.93 17.27
CA ALA A 178 12.75 -21.80 15.82
C ALA A 178 12.91 -20.35 15.35
N TYR A 179 12.36 -19.37 16.07
CA TYR A 179 12.50 -17.95 15.77
C TYR A 179 13.94 -17.47 15.92
N LEU A 180 14.64 -17.90 16.98
CA LEU A 180 16.05 -17.57 17.20
C LEU A 180 16.93 -18.19 16.11
N GLU A 181 16.72 -19.46 15.77
CA GLU A 181 17.42 -20.14 14.68
C GLU A 181 17.20 -19.43 13.33
N TRP A 182 15.96 -19.01 13.08
CA TRP A 182 15.60 -18.24 11.90
C TRP A 182 16.25 -16.85 11.89
N ILE A 183 16.29 -16.13 13.03
CA ILE A 183 17.02 -14.85 13.15
C ILE A 183 18.49 -15.07 12.84
N ASP A 184 19.12 -16.10 13.40
CA ASP A 184 20.54 -16.38 13.21
C ASP A 184 20.88 -16.76 11.77
N ALA A 185 19.98 -17.48 11.09
CA ALA A 185 20.08 -17.75 9.66
C ALA A 185 19.94 -16.46 8.84
N THR A 186 18.99 -15.60 9.20
CA THR A 186 18.71 -14.34 8.49
C THR A 186 19.80 -13.29 8.74
N ASN A 187 20.42 -13.27 9.92
CA ASN A 187 21.53 -12.38 10.26
C ASN A 187 22.80 -12.68 9.46
N ARG A 188 23.03 -13.94 9.09
CA ARG A 188 24.11 -14.31 8.17
C ARG A 188 23.86 -13.78 6.75
N ASN A 189 22.60 -13.48 6.42
CA ASN A 189 22.16 -12.97 5.13
C ASN A 189 21.65 -11.51 5.26
N ASN A 190 22.58 -10.56 5.46
CA ASN A 190 22.35 -9.13 5.74
C ASN A 190 21.25 -8.42 4.93
N ASN A 191 20.93 -8.92 3.74
CA ASN A 191 19.90 -8.35 2.87
C ASN A 191 18.46 -8.67 3.32
N GLY A 192 18.24 -9.82 3.96
CA GLY A 192 16.90 -10.22 4.45
C GLY A 192 16.40 -9.29 5.54
N ARG A 193 17.26 -8.99 6.52
CA ARG A 193 16.94 -8.12 7.66
C ARG A 193 16.59 -6.68 7.25
N ALA A 194 17.28 -6.14 6.24
CA ALA A 194 16.97 -4.80 5.72
C ALA A 194 15.59 -4.76 5.03
N LEU A 195 15.25 -5.78 4.26
CA LEU A 195 13.95 -5.87 3.59
C LEU A 195 12.79 -6.06 4.59
N GLU A 196 13.00 -6.86 5.63
CA GLU A 196 12.01 -7.05 6.69
C GLU A 196 11.76 -5.81 7.51
N LEU A 197 12.81 -5.08 7.88
CA LEU A 197 12.68 -3.80 8.58
C LEU A 197 11.88 -2.80 7.73
N LEU A 198 12.15 -2.74 6.42
CA LEU A 198 11.38 -1.91 5.47
C LEU A 198 9.92 -2.36 5.38
N ASN A 199 9.65 -3.67 5.34
CA ASN A 199 8.28 -4.20 5.28
C ASN A 199 7.51 -3.98 6.59
N ALA A 200 8.16 -4.14 7.74
CA ALA A 200 7.61 -3.83 9.05
C ALA A 200 7.25 -2.34 9.15
N GLN A 201 8.16 -1.45 8.73
CA GLN A 201 7.90 -0.01 8.66
C GLN A 201 6.73 0.32 7.72
N ARG A 202 6.65 -0.33 6.54
CA ARG A 202 5.50 -0.16 5.61
C ARG A 202 4.18 -0.62 6.23
N LYS A 203 4.17 -1.78 6.89
CA LYS A 203 2.99 -2.34 7.55
C LYS A 203 2.55 -1.44 8.71
N GLU A 204 3.48 -0.93 9.51
CA GLU A 204 3.20 0.01 10.58
C GLU A 204 2.65 1.33 10.03
N ALA A 205 3.25 1.89 8.98
CA ALA A 205 2.75 3.10 8.32
C ALA A 205 1.34 2.90 7.73
N LEU A 206 1.06 1.74 7.15
CA LEU A 206 -0.26 1.38 6.65
C LEU A 206 -1.27 1.23 7.80
N ASN A 207 -0.88 0.55 8.88
CA ASN A 207 -1.70 0.39 10.07
C ASN A 207 -2.00 1.75 10.73
N LYS A 208 -1.02 2.65 10.85
CA LYS A 208 -1.23 4.03 11.32
C LYS A 208 -2.22 4.76 10.42
N LYS A 209 -2.05 4.72 9.10
CA LYS A 209 -2.99 5.32 8.13
C LYS A 209 -4.39 4.74 8.26
N ASN A 210 -4.52 3.43 8.39
CA ASN A 210 -5.81 2.76 8.52
C ASN A 210 -6.48 3.07 9.86
N ASN A 211 -5.73 3.09 10.96
CA ASN A 211 -6.24 3.44 12.28
C ASN A 211 -6.70 4.91 12.32
N ILE A 212 -5.93 5.82 11.71
CA ILE A 212 -6.36 7.22 11.49
C ILE A 212 -7.66 7.24 10.67
N LYS A 213 -7.75 6.49 9.56
CA LYS A 213 -8.99 6.39 8.76
C LYS A 213 -10.17 5.81 9.52
N PHE A 214 -9.95 4.83 10.41
CA PHE A 214 -11.00 4.25 11.24
C PHE A 214 -11.48 5.24 12.31
N ARG A 215 -10.55 5.93 12.96
CA ARG A 215 -10.86 7.02 13.89
C ARG A 215 -11.58 8.17 13.18
N THR A 216 -11.16 8.52 11.96
CA THR A 216 -11.82 9.57 11.18
C THR A 216 -13.15 9.15 10.56
N LYS A 217 -13.36 7.87 10.24
CA LYS A 217 -14.68 7.33 9.87
C LYS A 217 -15.66 7.31 11.04
N LYS A 218 -15.13 7.23 12.27
CA LYS A 218 -15.90 7.41 13.51
C LYS A 218 -16.08 8.88 13.90
N LEU A 219 -15.55 9.86 13.14
CA LEU A 219 -16.10 11.22 13.29
C LEU A 219 -17.58 11.13 12.97
N ASP A 220 -18.37 11.83 13.77
CA ASP A 220 -19.81 12.00 13.58
C ASP A 220 -20.08 12.25 12.08
N PRO A 221 -21.05 11.58 11.44
CA PRO A 221 -21.37 11.80 10.04
C PRO A 221 -21.54 13.29 9.68
N GLU A 222 -21.91 14.11 10.66
CA GLU A 222 -22.03 15.57 10.60
C GLU A 222 -20.72 16.32 10.29
N PHE A 223 -19.54 15.74 10.56
CA PHE A 223 -18.24 16.38 10.33
C PHE A 223 -17.50 15.86 9.10
N LYS A 224 -18.16 15.08 8.23
CA LYS A 224 -17.59 14.74 6.92
C LYS A 224 -17.39 16.02 6.11
N LYS A 225 -16.24 16.13 5.43
CA LYS A 225 -15.99 17.27 4.53
C LYS A 225 -17.10 17.36 3.48
N PRO A 226 -17.60 18.57 3.20
CA PRO A 226 -18.65 18.76 2.21
C PRO A 226 -18.13 18.42 0.82
N TRP A 227 -19.07 18.15 -0.08
CA TRP A 227 -18.74 17.76 -1.45
C TRP A 227 -18.21 18.93 -2.26
N SER A 228 -17.20 18.64 -3.08
CA SER A 228 -16.74 19.59 -4.10
C SER A 228 -17.80 19.75 -5.20
N ALA A 229 -17.68 20.83 -5.98
CA ALA A 229 -18.57 21.11 -7.10
C ALA A 229 -18.72 19.91 -8.06
N TYR A 230 -17.60 19.26 -8.40
CA TYR A 230 -17.61 18.07 -9.25
C TYR A 230 -18.36 16.89 -8.61
N ILE A 231 -18.21 16.66 -7.30
CA ILE A 231 -18.87 15.53 -6.62
C ILE A 231 -20.39 15.75 -6.53
N ARG A 232 -20.83 17.01 -6.41
CA ARG A 232 -22.27 17.35 -6.51
C ARG A 232 -22.81 17.01 -7.89
N PHE A 233 -22.18 17.57 -8.92
CA PHE A 233 -22.52 17.27 -10.31
C PHE A 233 -22.53 15.76 -10.57
N TYR A 234 -21.52 15.05 -10.09
CA TYR A 234 -21.44 13.59 -10.22
C TYR A 234 -22.64 12.88 -9.59
N ARG A 235 -23.13 13.35 -8.44
CA ARG A 235 -24.30 12.79 -7.78
C ARG A 235 -25.57 13.03 -8.59
N ASP A 236 -25.72 14.24 -9.13
CA ASP A 236 -26.89 14.61 -9.93
C ASP A 236 -26.86 13.87 -11.28
N TYR A 237 -25.70 13.76 -11.90
CA TYR A 237 -25.45 12.93 -13.08
C TYR A 237 -25.81 11.46 -12.83
N LEU A 238 -25.43 10.89 -11.68
CA LEU A 238 -25.82 9.51 -11.35
C LEU A 238 -27.32 9.35 -11.05
N ALA A 239 -28.00 10.40 -10.62
CA ALA A 239 -29.44 10.38 -10.43
C ALA A 239 -30.18 10.41 -11.79
N GLU A 240 -29.63 11.12 -12.76
CA GLU A 240 -30.10 11.17 -14.15
C GLU A 240 -29.73 9.90 -14.95
N HIS A 241 -28.62 9.25 -14.59
CA HIS A 241 -28.07 8.06 -15.25
C HIS A 241 -27.82 6.91 -14.26
N PRO A 242 -28.87 6.29 -13.69
CA PRO A 242 -28.72 5.23 -12.68
C PRO A 242 -27.97 3.98 -13.20
N GLU A 243 -28.00 3.72 -14.50
CA GLU A 243 -27.31 2.62 -15.19
C GLU A 243 -25.78 2.82 -15.32
N ALA A 244 -25.28 4.03 -15.09
CA ALA A 244 -23.90 4.45 -15.39
C ALA A 244 -22.84 3.99 -14.36
N ARG A 245 -22.93 2.77 -13.81
CA ARG A 245 -21.90 2.22 -12.90
C ARG A 245 -20.93 1.31 -13.65
N PRO A 246 -19.59 1.50 -13.55
CA PRO A 246 -18.81 2.46 -12.73
C PRO A 246 -18.52 3.79 -13.48
N PRO A 247 -17.94 4.86 -12.85
CA PRO A 247 -18.11 6.24 -13.32
C PRO A 247 -17.65 6.36 -14.77
N PRO A 248 -18.54 6.74 -15.70
CA PRO A 248 -18.18 6.78 -17.09
C PRO A 248 -17.16 7.88 -17.28
N ARG A 249 -16.19 7.63 -18.15
CA ARG A 249 -15.41 8.70 -18.80
C ARG A 249 -16.34 9.84 -19.27
N ASP A 250 -17.56 9.49 -19.63
CA ASP A 250 -18.63 10.36 -20.08
C ASP A 250 -19.12 11.33 -19.01
N CYS A 251 -19.08 10.99 -17.72
CA CYS A 251 -19.40 11.94 -16.66
C CYS A 251 -18.33 13.05 -16.58
N ALA A 252 -17.05 12.69 -16.69
CA ALA A 252 -15.98 13.69 -16.71
C ALA A 252 -16.08 14.57 -17.97
N LEU A 253 -16.38 13.98 -19.13
CA LEU A 253 -16.62 14.73 -20.36
C LEU A 253 -17.82 15.68 -20.24
N SER A 254 -18.93 15.20 -19.65
CA SER A 254 -20.14 15.99 -19.41
C SER A 254 -19.88 17.15 -18.45
N TRP A 255 -19.07 16.93 -17.41
CA TRP A 255 -18.60 18.02 -16.55
C TRP A 255 -17.78 19.05 -17.34
N HIS A 256 -16.89 18.61 -18.23
CA HIS A 256 -16.06 19.53 -19.01
C HIS A 256 -16.87 20.32 -20.04
N SER A 257 -17.87 19.71 -20.68
CA SER A 257 -18.77 20.36 -21.64
C SER A 257 -19.86 21.21 -21.00
N LEU A 258 -20.07 21.11 -19.68
CA LEU A 258 -21.07 21.90 -18.97
C LEU A 258 -20.76 23.41 -19.11
N PRO A 259 -21.77 24.24 -19.45
CA PRO A 259 -21.64 25.70 -19.47
C PRO A 259 -21.12 26.28 -18.15
N GLU A 260 -20.39 27.39 -18.22
CA GLU A 260 -19.65 27.93 -17.07
C GLU A 260 -20.58 28.52 -16.00
N ASP A 261 -21.73 29.07 -16.39
CA ASP A 261 -22.82 29.48 -15.51
C ASP A 261 -23.34 28.32 -14.64
N ARG A 262 -23.56 27.16 -15.25
CA ARG A 262 -23.99 25.95 -14.52
C ARG A 262 -22.89 25.41 -13.62
N LYS A 263 -21.64 25.40 -14.08
CA LYS A 263 -20.48 25.06 -13.22
C LYS A 263 -20.37 25.99 -12.03
N GLN A 264 -20.65 27.28 -12.23
CA GLN A 264 -20.59 28.28 -11.17
C GLN A 264 -21.64 28.02 -10.10
N ALA A 265 -22.86 27.64 -10.47
CA ALA A 265 -23.89 27.23 -9.50
C ALA A 265 -23.42 26.08 -8.59
N TYR A 266 -22.76 25.05 -9.16
CA TYR A 266 -22.16 23.97 -8.36
C TYR A 266 -21.00 24.43 -7.46
N ARG A 267 -20.20 25.38 -7.92
CA ARG A 267 -19.11 25.98 -7.13
C ARG A 267 -19.65 26.80 -5.97
N ASP A 268 -20.66 27.62 -6.20
CA ASP A 268 -21.30 28.45 -5.19
C ASP A 268 -21.96 27.58 -4.12
N ALA A 269 -22.69 26.55 -4.54
CA ALA A 269 -23.27 25.56 -3.62
C ALA A 269 -22.19 24.85 -2.78
N ALA A 270 -21.09 24.43 -3.41
CA ALA A 270 -19.97 23.80 -2.69
C ALA A 270 -19.27 24.77 -1.72
N ALA A 271 -19.11 26.04 -2.10
CA ALA A 271 -18.52 27.08 -1.26
C ALA A 271 -19.40 27.41 -0.04
N ALA A 272 -20.71 27.51 -0.25
CA ALA A 272 -21.68 27.77 0.82
C ALA A 272 -21.64 26.65 1.88
N GLU A 273 -21.68 25.39 1.46
CA GLU A 273 -21.56 24.27 2.40
C GLU A 273 -20.19 24.19 3.08
N MET A 274 -19.11 24.50 2.37
CA MET A 274 -17.77 24.55 2.96
C MET A 274 -17.67 25.62 4.05
N LYS A 275 -18.35 26.76 3.90
CA LYS A 275 -18.41 27.83 4.90
C LYS A 275 -19.20 27.39 6.15
N VAL A 276 -20.33 26.71 5.97
CA VAL A 276 -21.10 26.15 7.10
C VAL A 276 -20.28 25.07 7.83
N TRP A 277 -19.65 24.17 7.08
CA TRP A 277 -18.83 23.10 7.64
C TRP A 277 -17.61 23.64 8.39
N SER A 278 -16.92 24.66 7.88
CA SER A 278 -15.72 25.20 8.53
C SER A 278 -16.02 25.81 9.90
N VAL A 279 -17.17 26.50 10.03
CA VAL A 279 -17.65 27.04 11.31
C VAL A 279 -17.98 25.90 12.29
N LYS A 280 -18.77 24.92 11.86
CA LYS A 280 -19.12 23.75 12.69
C LYS A 280 -17.88 22.96 13.12
N TYR A 281 -16.94 22.75 12.21
CA TYR A 281 -15.70 22.02 12.49
C TYR A 281 -14.78 22.79 13.45
N ALA A 282 -14.71 24.12 13.34
CA ALA A 282 -13.96 24.94 14.28
C ALA A 282 -14.53 24.83 15.71
N ALA A 283 -15.85 24.91 15.86
CA ALA A 283 -16.54 24.74 17.15
C ALA A 283 -16.32 23.34 17.75
N PHE A 284 -16.43 22.29 16.93
CA PHE A 284 -16.14 20.92 17.35
C PHE A 284 -14.69 20.76 17.81
N LYS A 285 -13.73 21.32 17.06
CA LYS A 285 -12.32 21.25 17.40
C LYS A 285 -12.02 21.97 18.73
N SER A 286 -12.66 23.10 19.01
CA SER A 286 -12.52 23.78 20.30
C SER A 286 -13.09 23.00 21.49
N GLN A 287 -14.09 22.14 21.27
CA GLN A 287 -14.67 21.30 22.33
C GLN A 287 -13.84 20.03 22.62
N GLN A 288 -13.06 19.54 21.64
CA GLN A 288 -12.26 18.31 21.77
C GLN A 288 -10.86 18.54 22.37
N LEU A 289 -10.40 19.78 22.46
CA LEU A 289 -9.14 20.13 23.10
C LEU A 289 -9.44 20.54 24.54
N PRO A 290 -9.05 19.76 25.56
CA PRO A 290 -9.09 20.25 26.94
C PRO A 290 -8.17 21.47 27.04
N GLN A 291 -8.67 22.53 27.68
CA GLN A 291 -7.84 23.70 28.03
C GLN A 291 -6.77 23.32 29.06
#